data_AF-A0A0Q6X075-F1
#
_entry.id   AF-A0A0Q6X075-F1
#
_cell.length_a   1.000
_cell.length_b   1.000
_cell.length_c   1.000
_cell.angle_alpha   90.00
_cell.angle_beta   90.00
_cell.angle_gamma   90.00
#
_symmetry.space_group_name_H-M   'P 1'
#
loop_
_entity.id
_entity.type
_entity.pdbx_description
1 polymer ?
#
loop_
_entity_poly.entity_id
_entity_poly.type
_entity_poly.pdbx_seq_one_letter_code
_entity_poly.pdbx_strand_id
1 'polypeptide(L)'
;MGPRLVRIRQLTQAFLRSHELRGSTLHLVYDPGVQEELAQVVELERSCCAFLEFRLTSDADAVRLDITGPEQNAASARWLFSQFLPAAEAESPSGSGCGCKR
;
A
#
# COMPACT_ATOMS: atom_id res chain seq x y z
N MET A 1 -5.84 -1.15 16.77
CA MET A 1 -5.05 -1.31 15.53
C MET A 1 -3.60 -1.53 15.93
N GLY A 2 -2.94 -2.57 15.42
CA GLY A 2 -1.56 -2.91 15.84
C GLY A 2 -0.53 -1.84 15.43
N PRO A 3 0.62 -1.74 16.12
CA PRO A 3 1.64 -0.71 15.86
C PRO A 3 2.19 -0.74 14.43
N ARG A 4 2.23 -1.92 13.79
CA ARG A 4 2.61 -2.12 12.39
C ARG A 4 1.74 -1.37 11.38
N LEU A 5 0.42 -1.41 11.56
CA LEU A 5 -0.55 -0.75 10.66
C LEU A 5 -0.50 0.78 10.81
N VAL A 6 -0.18 1.28 12.00
CA VAL A 6 0.01 2.72 12.19
C VAL A 6 1.25 3.19 11.42
N ARG A 7 2.34 2.42 11.45
CA ARG A 7 3.58 2.74 10.73
C ARG A 7 3.38 2.74 9.22
N ILE A 8 2.73 1.71 8.65
CA ILE A 8 2.48 1.68 7.20
C ILE A 8 1.60 2.84 6.76
N ARG A 9 0.58 3.21 7.54
CA ARG A 9 -0.29 4.35 7.22
C ARG A 9 0.46 5.68 7.25
N GLN A 10 1.39 5.86 8.20
CA GLN A 10 2.23 7.06 8.25
C GLN A 10 3.14 7.16 7.02
N LEU A 11 3.77 6.04 6.63
CA LEU A 11 4.59 5.98 5.43
C LEU A 11 3.78 6.26 4.17
N THR A 12 2.63 5.60 4.02
CA THR A 12 1.72 5.84 2.90
C THR A 12 1.26 7.29 2.87
N GLN A 13 0.90 7.89 3.99
CA GLN A 13 0.47 9.29 4.01
C GLN A 13 1.58 10.28 3.64
N ALA A 14 2.84 9.97 3.98
CA ALA A 14 3.96 10.89 3.81
C ALA A 14 4.71 10.72 2.47
N PHE A 15 4.75 9.51 1.91
CA PHE A 15 5.65 9.14 0.82
C PHE A 15 4.98 8.40 -0.34
N LEU A 16 3.67 8.13 -0.27
CA LEU A 16 2.95 7.53 -1.39
C LEU A 16 2.82 8.53 -2.53
N ARG A 17 3.38 8.17 -3.68
CA ARG A 17 3.25 8.93 -4.93
C ARG A 17 1.98 8.54 -5.69
N SER A 18 1.69 7.25 -5.75
CA SER A 18 0.49 6.73 -6.41
C SER A 18 0.14 5.34 -5.91
N HIS A 19 -1.13 4.96 -6.04
CA HIS A 19 -1.60 3.61 -5.76
C HIS A 19 -2.60 3.17 -6.82
N GLU A 20 -2.69 1.86 -7.04
CA GLU A 20 -3.59 1.29 -8.02
C GLU A 20 -4.04 -0.11 -7.60
N LEU A 21 -5.34 -0.38 -7.62
CA LEU A 21 -5.88 -1.72 -7.38
C LEU A 21 -6.21 -2.38 -8.72
N ARG A 22 -5.47 -3.44 -9.06
CA ARG A 22 -5.66 -4.24 -10.28
C ARG A 22 -6.09 -5.65 -9.89
N GLY A 23 -7.38 -5.92 -9.98
CA GLY A 23 -7.95 -7.23 -9.62
C GLY A 23 -7.73 -7.55 -8.15
N SER A 24 -6.94 -8.59 -7.87
CA SER A 24 -6.56 -9.04 -6.53
C SER A 24 -5.21 -8.49 -6.04
N THR A 25 -4.57 -7.59 -6.80
CA THR A 25 -3.28 -7.00 -6.47
C THR A 25 -3.38 -5.50 -6.26
N LEU A 26 -2.90 -5.03 -5.10
CA LEU A 26 -2.72 -3.62 -4.80
C LEU A 26 -1.28 -3.21 -5.12
N HIS A 27 -1.12 -2.27 -6.04
CA HIS A 27 0.15 -1.66 -6.40
C HIS A 27 0.29 -0.32 -5.67
N LEU A 28 1.42 -0.12 -4.99
CA LEU A 28 1.74 1.10 -4.25
C LEU A 28 3.11 1.61 -4.72
N VAL A 29 3.20 2.89 -5.05
CA VAL A 29 4.44 3.53 -5.50
C VAL A 29 4.82 4.62 -4.50
N TYR A 30 6.01 4.49 -3.93
CA TYR A 30 6.58 5.35 -2.91
C TYR A 30 7.82 6.08 -3.43
N ASP A 31 8.23 7.14 -2.74
CA ASP A 31 9.54 7.76 -2.93
C ASP A 31 10.71 6.79 -2.71
N PRO A 32 11.84 6.95 -3.43
CA PRO A 32 12.98 6.03 -3.34
C PRO A 32 13.66 6.04 -1.95
N GLY A 33 13.47 7.10 -1.15
CA GLY A 33 14.09 7.26 0.16
C GLY A 33 13.48 6.42 1.29
N VAL A 34 12.38 5.68 1.04
CA VAL A 34 11.67 4.92 2.10
C VAL A 34 11.81 3.40 2.01
N GLN A 35 12.69 2.89 1.13
CA GLN A 35 12.85 1.45 0.92
C GLN A 35 13.11 0.69 2.23
N GLU A 36 14.08 1.14 3.02
CA GLU A 36 14.48 0.45 4.26
C GLU A 36 13.36 0.43 5.30
N GLU A 37 12.63 1.53 5.43
CA GLU A 37 11.52 1.61 6.38
C GLU A 37 10.34 0.75 5.92
N LEU A 38 10.04 0.77 4.62
CA LEU A 38 8.97 -0.03 4.04
C LEU A 38 9.28 -1.54 4.14
N ALA A 39 10.54 -1.94 3.93
CA ALA A 39 10.97 -3.33 4.08
C ALA A 39 10.76 -3.85 5.51
N GLN A 40 11.13 -3.07 6.54
CA GLN A 40 10.92 -3.46 7.93
C GLN A 40 9.43 -3.67 8.25
N VAL A 41 8.57 -2.77 7.75
CA VAL A 41 7.13 -2.87 7.94
C VAL A 41 6.56 -4.08 7.20
N VAL A 42 6.97 -4.30 5.95
CA VAL A 42 6.52 -5.44 5.13
C VAL A 42 6.88 -6.78 5.79
N GLU A 43 8.06 -6.91 6.41
CA GLU A 43 8.44 -8.14 7.12
C GLU A 43 7.54 -8.39 8.36
N LEU A 44 7.17 -7.33 9.09
CA LEU A 44 6.20 -7.43 10.19
C LEU A 44 4.80 -7.79 9.69
N GLU A 45 4.40 -7.22 8.55
CA GLU A 45 3.11 -7.51 7.90
C GLU A 45 3.05 -8.95 7.39
N ARG A 46 4.13 -9.48 6.80
CA ARG A 46 4.23 -10.88 6.35
C ARG A 46 4.01 -11.86 7.48
N SER A 47 4.48 -11.54 8.69
CA SER A 47 4.25 -12.39 9.88
C SER A 47 2.79 -12.41 10.31
N CYS A 48 2.09 -11.27 10.24
CA CYS A 48 0.70 -11.19 10.70
C CYS A 48 -0.34 -11.48 9.60
N CYS A 49 0.01 -11.27 8.34
CA CYS A 49 -0.82 -11.41 7.16
C CYS A 49 -0.16 -12.39 6.17
N ALA A 50 0.26 -13.55 6.66
CA ALA A 50 0.97 -14.58 5.87
C ALA A 50 0.19 -15.14 4.67
N PHE A 51 -1.11 -14.83 4.59
CA PHE A 51 -1.97 -15.19 3.46
C PHE A 51 -1.89 -14.21 2.28
N LEU A 52 -1.21 -13.06 2.45
CA LEU A 52 -0.96 -12.09 1.39
C LEU A 52 0.47 -12.27 0.86
N GLU A 53 0.63 -12.15 -0.45
CA GLU A 53 1.95 -12.06 -1.07
C GLU A 53 2.36 -10.59 -1.13
N PHE A 54 3.47 -10.24 -0.47
CA PHE A 54 4.06 -8.92 -0.54
C PHE A 54 5.30 -8.96 -1.42
N ARG A 55 5.37 -8.11 -2.43
CA ARG A 55 6.52 -7.96 -3.31
C ARG A 55 7.01 -6.53 -3.26
N LEU A 56 8.17 -6.34 -2.63
CA LEU A 56 8.85 -5.05 -2.58
C LEU A 56 9.92 -5.02 -3.68
N THR A 57 9.82 -4.05 -4.57
CA THR A 57 10.81 -3.76 -5.61
C THR A 57 11.23 -2.31 -5.47
N SER A 58 12.53 -2.05 -5.59
CA SER A 58 13.06 -0.70 -5.51
C SER A 58 13.95 -0.42 -6.71
N ASP A 59 13.79 0.78 -7.25
CA ASP A 59 14.56 1.30 -8.36
C ASP A 59 15.12 2.68 -7.96
N ALA A 60 15.99 3.25 -8.80
CA ALA A 60 16.58 4.56 -8.53
C ALA A 60 15.54 5.70 -8.45
N ASP A 61 14.37 5.51 -9.09
CA ASP A 61 13.34 6.55 -9.19
C ASP A 61 12.23 6.42 -8.13
N ALA A 62 11.91 5.19 -7.72
CA ALA A 62 10.77 4.89 -6.84
C ALA A 62 10.88 3.52 -6.18
N VAL A 63 10.11 3.33 -5.11
CA VAL A 63 9.91 2.05 -4.43
C VAL A 63 8.50 1.56 -4.72
N ARG A 64 8.37 0.35 -5.27
CA ARG A 64 7.09 -0.29 -5.61
C ARG A 64 6.80 -1.44 -4.65
N LEU A 65 5.63 -1.40 -4.03
CA LEU A 65 5.12 -2.46 -3.18
C LEU A 65 3.84 -3.02 -3.80
N ASP A 66 3.90 -4.28 -4.21
CA ASP A 66 2.73 -5.02 -4.68
C ASP A 66 2.24 -5.95 -3.58
N ILE A 67 0.95 -5.88 -3.26
CA ILE A 67 0.30 -6.73 -2.27
C ILE A 67 -0.78 -7.54 -2.99
N THR A 68 -0.53 -8.84 -3.17
CA THR A 68 -1.47 -9.75 -3.84
C THR A 68 -2.25 -10.55 -2.80
N GLY A 69 -3.57 -10.46 -2.88
CA GLY A 69 -4.49 -11.20 -2.04
C GLY A 69 -4.96 -12.51 -2.68
N PRO A 70 -5.49 -13.45 -1.88
CA PRO A 70 -6.02 -14.71 -2.39
C PRO A 70 -7.24 -14.45 -3.30
N GLU A 71 -7.23 -15.02 -4.51
CA GLU A 71 -8.26 -14.80 -5.55
C GLU A 71 -9.67 -15.16 -5.09
N GLN A 72 -9.78 -16.13 -4.17
CA GLN A 72 -11.05 -16.71 -3.72
C GLN A 72 -11.90 -15.73 -2.90
N ASN A 73 -11.32 -14.62 -2.41
CA ASN A 73 -11.99 -13.63 -1.56
C ASN A 73 -11.55 -12.19 -1.90
N ALA A 74 -11.65 -11.80 -3.17
CA ALA A 74 -11.28 -10.45 -3.62
C ALA A 74 -11.97 -9.32 -2.83
N ALA A 75 -13.24 -9.51 -2.43
CA ALA A 75 -13.97 -8.54 -1.61
C ALA A 75 -13.35 -8.37 -0.21
N SER A 76 -12.97 -9.46 0.45
CA SER A 76 -12.31 -9.43 1.76
C SER A 76 -10.88 -8.86 1.66
N ALA A 77 -10.17 -9.15 0.57
CA ALA A 77 -8.87 -8.58 0.28
C ALA A 77 -8.94 -7.05 0.12
N ARG A 78 -9.99 -6.53 -0.52
CA ARG A 78 -10.18 -5.09 -0.70
C ARG A 78 -10.35 -4.32 0.62
N TRP A 79 -11.04 -4.90 1.60
CA TRP A 79 -11.12 -4.30 2.94
C TRP A 79 -9.77 -4.30 3.66
N LEU A 80 -8.94 -5.33 3.46
CA LEU A 80 -7.58 -5.35 3.99
C LEU A 80 -6.70 -4.30 3.30
N PHE A 81 -6.79 -4.19 1.97
CA PHE A 81 -6.05 -3.20 1.18
C PHE A 81 -6.33 -1.76 1.61
N SER A 82 -7.56 -1.44 2.02
CA SER A 82 -7.88 -0.10 2.53
C SER A 82 -7.11 0.26 3.81
N GLN A 83 -6.62 -0.72 4.57
CA GLN A 83 -5.77 -0.47 5.75
C GLN A 83 -4.37 0.03 5.38
N PHE A 84 -3.91 -0.24 4.16
CA PHE A 84 -2.62 0.19 3.62
C PHE A 84 -2.69 1.56 2.94
N LEU A 85 -3.91 2.04 2.64
CA LEU A 85 -4.19 3.31 1.98
C LEU A 85 -4.40 4.44 3.00
N PRO A 86 -4.18 5.70 2.60
CA PRO A 86 -4.47 6.84 3.46
C PRO A 86 -5.99 6.99 3.63
N ALA A 87 -6.41 7.51 4.78
CA ALA A 87 -7.82 7.59 5.17
C ALA A 87 -8.71 8.41 4.21
N ALA A 88 -8.12 9.31 3.41
CA ALA A 88 -8.85 10.18 2.49
C ALA A 88 -9.27 9.48 1.18
N GLU A 89 -8.70 8.32 0.85
CA GLU A 89 -8.86 7.69 -0.48
C GLU A 89 -9.62 6.35 -0.43
N ALA A 90 -10.06 5.91 0.76
CA ALA A 90 -10.88 4.70 0.92
C ALA A 90 -12.26 4.78 0.23
N GLU A 91 -12.68 5.99 -0.18
CA GLU A 91 -13.95 6.29 -0.83
C GLU A 91 -13.74 7.02 -2.17
N SER A 92 -12.91 6.52 -3.09
CA SER A 92 -12.89 7.03 -4.48
C SER A 92 -12.46 5.97 -5.48
N PRO A 93 -13.25 5.68 -6.53
CA PRO A 93 -12.78 4.86 -7.64
C PRO A 93 -11.84 5.71 -8.51
N SER A 94 -10.58 5.29 -8.57
CA SER A 94 -9.53 5.63 -9.56
C SER A 94 -9.87 6.73 -10.59
N GLY A 95 -9.18 7.87 -10.49
CA GLY A 95 -9.11 8.84 -11.60
C GLY A 95 -8.70 10.25 -11.19
N SER A 96 -7.51 10.66 -11.64
CA SER A 96 -7.01 12.04 -11.75
C SER A 96 -6.60 12.77 -10.47
N GLY A 97 -5.37 13.28 -10.52
CA GLY A 97 -4.72 14.01 -9.44
C GLY A 97 -5.54 15.17 -8.90
N CYS A 98 -5.44 15.36 -7.59
CA CYS A 98 -5.93 16.56 -6.95
C CYS A 98 -4.97 17.71 -7.30
N GLY A 99 -5.28 18.39 -8.41
CA GLY A 99 -4.77 19.71 -8.70
C GLY A 99 -5.29 20.67 -7.65
N CYS A 100 -4.39 21.13 -6.76
CA CYS A 100 -4.62 22.26 -5.89
C CYS A 100 -5.16 23.44 -6.70
N LYS A 101 -6.40 23.89 -6.44
CA LYS A 101 -6.84 25.24 -6.76
C LYS A 101 -7.61 25.87 -5.60
N ARG A 102 -6.85 26.73 -4.90
CA ARG A 102 -7.16 27.93 -4.11
C ARG A 102 -8.09 27.84 -2.90
#